data_AF-F5XJ83-F1
#
_entry.id   AF-F5XJ83-F1
#
_cell.length_a   1.000
_cell.length_b   1.000
_cell.length_c   1.000
_cell.angle_alpha   90.00
_cell.angle_beta   90.00
_cell.angle_gamma   90.00
#
_symmetry.space_group_name_H-M   'P 1'
#
loop_
_entity.id
_entity.type
_entity.pdbx_description
1 polymer ?
#
loop_
_entity_poly.entity_id
_entity_poly.type
_entity_poly.pdbx_seq_one_letter_code
_entity_poly.pdbx_strand_id
1 'polypeptide(L)'
;MSPRHSGRIVDCTPSESRTRRDHARAFLEVAELVLTEERREAHVAAALAVLAGIAAADAICGLNLGKWSRGQDHRQAVDLLNEVALHDHSLPTKLGRLVADKDAVHYSPNLITVDRAKTMVRLATALLAEADRR
;
A
#
# COMPACT_ATOMS: atom_id res chain seq x y z
N MET A 1 10.78 28.02 -7.19
CA MET A 1 11.02 26.57 -7.11
C MET A 1 10.62 26.10 -5.72
N SER A 2 9.49 25.41 -5.58
CA SER A 2 9.10 24.80 -4.30
C SER A 2 10.09 23.68 -3.96
N PRO A 3 10.44 23.46 -2.67
CA PRO A 3 11.31 22.36 -2.33
C PRO A 3 10.60 21.06 -2.69
N ARG A 4 11.25 20.22 -3.52
CA ARG A 4 10.85 18.82 -3.70
C ARG A 4 10.87 18.23 -2.29
N HIS A 5 9.70 17.91 -1.74
CA HIS A 5 9.60 17.23 -0.46
C HIS A 5 10.29 15.87 -0.61
N SER A 6 11.59 15.83 -0.32
CA SER A 6 12.38 14.62 -0.25
C SER A 6 11.66 13.69 0.72
N GLY A 7 11.31 12.49 0.24
CA GLY A 7 10.57 11.53 1.03
C GLY A 7 11.32 11.29 2.35
N ARG A 8 10.57 11.35 3.44
CA ARG A 8 11.11 11.19 4.79
C ARG A 8 11.06 9.70 5.13
N ILE A 9 12.19 9.00 5.07
CA ILE A 9 12.35 7.70 5.73
C ILE A 9 12.43 7.97 7.23
N VAL A 10 11.73 7.17 8.03
CA VAL A 10 11.74 7.26 9.49
C VAL A 10 12.03 5.90 10.10
N ASP A 11 12.71 5.91 11.23
CA ASP A 11 12.86 4.72 12.07
C ASP A 11 11.51 4.37 12.71
N CYS A 12 11.36 3.10 13.05
CA CYS A 12 10.17 2.57 13.69
C CYS A 12 10.50 1.39 14.62
N THR A 13 9.61 1.14 15.55
CA THR A 13 9.67 0.00 16.44
C THR A 13 8.96 -1.22 15.83
N PRO A 14 9.29 -2.44 16.28
CA PRO A 14 8.53 -3.63 15.91
C PRO A 14 7.05 -3.54 16.30
N SER A 15 6.71 -2.83 17.38
CA SER A 15 5.32 -2.63 17.80
C SER A 15 4.55 -1.78 16.80
N GLU A 16 5.11 -0.64 16.40
CA GLU A 16 4.45 0.23 15.41
C GLU A 16 4.36 -0.47 14.05
N SER A 17 5.33 -1.30 13.69
CA SER A 17 5.30 -2.11 12.47
C SER A 17 4.17 -3.15 12.48
N ARG A 18 3.95 -3.82 13.61
CA ARG A 18 2.77 -4.71 13.79
C ARG A 18 1.47 -3.92 13.69
N THR A 19 1.39 -2.73 14.27
CA THR A 19 0.22 -1.86 14.11
C THR A 19 -0.02 -1.44 12.66
N ARG A 20 1.04 -1.22 11.85
CA ARG A 20 0.89 -0.99 10.41
C ARG A 20 0.32 -2.21 9.69
N ARG A 21 0.72 -3.42 10.06
CA ARG A 21 0.12 -4.66 9.54
C ARG A 21 -1.36 -4.77 9.89
N ASP A 22 -1.73 -4.46 11.12
CA ASP A 22 -3.13 -4.51 11.56
C ASP A 22 -3.99 -3.49 10.78
N HIS A 23 -3.46 -2.29 10.54
CA HIS A 23 -4.12 -1.33 9.65
C HIS A 23 -4.25 -1.85 8.21
N ALA A 24 -3.20 -2.49 7.67
CA ALA A 24 -3.25 -3.05 6.32
C ALA A 24 -4.35 -4.10 6.17
N ARG A 25 -4.49 -4.96 7.19
CA ARG A 25 -5.56 -5.96 7.29
C ARG A 25 -6.93 -5.29 7.32
N ALA A 26 -7.15 -4.34 8.23
CA ALA A 26 -8.43 -3.66 8.36
C ALA A 26 -8.84 -2.91 7.08
N PHE A 27 -7.90 -2.24 6.42
CA PHE A 27 -8.19 -1.60 5.13
C PHE A 27 -8.57 -2.60 4.05
N LEU A 28 -7.86 -3.73 3.96
CA LEU A 28 -8.14 -4.75 2.95
C LEU A 28 -9.49 -5.44 3.21
N GLU A 29 -9.81 -5.77 4.46
CA GLU A 29 -11.11 -6.36 4.83
C GLU A 29 -12.28 -5.48 4.39
N VAL A 30 -12.18 -4.16 4.62
CA VAL A 30 -13.22 -3.22 4.17
C VAL A 30 -13.19 -3.06 2.64
N ALA A 31 -12.00 -3.06 2.03
CA ALA A 31 -11.88 -2.99 0.56
C ALA A 31 -12.58 -4.17 -0.12
N GLU A 32 -12.43 -5.37 0.42
CA GLU A 32 -13.08 -6.58 -0.08
C GLU A 32 -14.59 -6.54 0.16
N LEU A 33 -15.04 -6.03 1.32
CA LEU A 33 -16.46 -5.88 1.63
C LEU A 33 -17.19 -4.93 0.66
N VAL A 34 -16.56 -3.81 0.29
CA VAL A 34 -17.16 -2.80 -0.59
C VAL A 34 -16.86 -3.02 -2.07
N LEU A 35 -16.10 -4.06 -2.43
CA LEU A 35 -15.80 -4.36 -3.83
C LEU A 35 -17.00 -5.01 -4.51
N THR A 36 -17.87 -4.19 -5.10
CA THR A 36 -19.03 -4.62 -5.88
C THR A 36 -18.88 -4.25 -7.35
N GLU A 37 -19.90 -4.54 -8.16
CA GLU A 37 -19.96 -4.09 -9.56
C GLU A 37 -20.42 -2.61 -9.68
N GLU A 38 -20.77 -1.95 -8.58
CA GLU A 38 -21.07 -0.52 -8.57
C GLU A 38 -19.76 0.30 -8.58
N ARG A 39 -19.67 1.30 -9.46
CA ARG A 39 -18.40 1.96 -9.78
C ARG A 39 -17.90 2.87 -8.67
N ARG A 40 -18.78 3.51 -7.88
CA ARG A 40 -18.37 4.32 -6.71
C ARG A 40 -17.88 3.42 -5.58
N GLU A 41 -18.57 2.32 -5.31
CA GLU A 41 -18.15 1.33 -4.31
C GLU A 41 -16.81 0.68 -4.69
N ALA A 42 -16.65 0.25 -5.95
CA ALA A 42 -15.38 -0.24 -6.46
C ALA A 42 -14.26 0.80 -6.38
N HIS A 43 -14.56 2.09 -6.58
CA HIS A 43 -13.58 3.15 -6.39
C HIS A 43 -13.15 3.32 -4.93
N VAL A 44 -14.09 3.19 -3.98
CA VAL A 44 -13.76 3.15 -2.54
C VAL A 44 -12.89 1.93 -2.21
N ALA A 45 -13.22 0.75 -2.77
CA ALA A 45 -12.40 -0.45 -2.61
C ALA A 45 -10.96 -0.23 -3.11
N ALA A 46 -10.81 0.40 -4.29
CA ALA A 46 -9.50 0.76 -4.82
C ALA A 46 -8.74 1.72 -3.88
N ALA A 47 -9.42 2.71 -3.31
CA ALA A 47 -8.81 3.69 -2.40
C ALA A 47 -8.26 3.02 -1.15
N LEU A 48 -9.03 2.10 -0.58
CA LEU A 48 -8.65 1.29 0.56
C LEU A 48 -7.52 0.30 0.21
N ALA A 49 -7.52 -0.28 -0.98
CA ALA A 49 -6.43 -1.15 -1.44
C ALA A 49 -5.07 -0.42 -1.51
N VAL A 50 -5.04 0.85 -1.94
CA VAL A 50 -3.81 1.67 -1.89
C VAL A 50 -3.33 1.83 -0.45
N LEU A 51 -4.23 2.20 0.46
CA LEU A 51 -3.90 2.36 1.88
C LEU A 51 -3.41 1.05 2.51
N ALA A 52 -4.05 -0.07 2.19
CA ALA A 52 -3.67 -1.39 2.63
C ALA A 52 -2.26 -1.76 2.13
N GLY A 53 -1.98 -1.56 0.83
CA GLY A 53 -0.67 -1.86 0.24
C GLY A 53 0.47 -1.05 0.85
N ILE A 54 0.25 0.25 1.09
CA ILE A 54 1.24 1.12 1.77
C ILE A 54 1.47 0.66 3.21
N ALA A 55 0.40 0.39 3.96
CA ALA A 55 0.51 -0.07 5.34
C ALA A 55 1.19 -1.45 5.46
N ALA A 56 0.92 -2.36 4.53
CA ALA A 56 1.60 -3.65 4.46
C ALA A 56 3.09 -3.48 4.15
N ALA A 57 3.45 -2.60 3.20
CA ALA A 57 4.84 -2.29 2.89
C ALA A 57 5.57 -1.68 4.09
N ASP A 58 4.94 -0.74 4.81
CA ASP A 58 5.52 -0.17 6.04
C ASP A 58 5.77 -1.26 7.09
N ALA A 59 4.83 -2.20 7.26
CA ALA A 59 5.01 -3.31 8.19
C ALA A 59 6.16 -4.23 7.79
N ILE A 60 6.26 -4.59 6.50
CA ILE A 60 7.33 -5.44 5.98
C ILE A 60 8.68 -4.74 6.17
N CYS A 61 8.82 -3.49 5.73
CA CYS A 61 10.06 -2.74 5.86
C CYS A 61 10.42 -2.49 7.33
N GLY A 62 9.44 -2.15 8.17
CA GLY A 62 9.66 -1.89 9.59
C GLY A 62 10.11 -3.13 10.37
N LEU A 63 9.50 -4.29 10.13
CA LEU A 63 9.88 -5.55 10.80
C LEU A 63 11.23 -6.10 10.34
N ASN A 64 11.69 -5.77 9.13
CA ASN A 64 12.96 -6.28 8.60
C ASN A 64 14.12 -5.29 8.68
N LEU A 65 13.85 -3.99 8.52
CA LEU A 65 14.85 -2.93 8.39
C LEU A 65 14.81 -1.92 9.55
N GLY A 66 13.76 -1.93 10.37
CA GLY A 66 13.56 -0.95 11.44
C GLY A 66 13.16 0.45 10.95
N LYS A 67 12.78 0.60 9.67
CA LYS A 67 12.44 1.89 9.04
C LYS A 67 11.38 1.74 7.94
N TRP A 68 10.61 2.80 7.67
CA TRP A 68 9.69 2.88 6.52
C TRP A 68 9.60 4.29 5.92
N SER A 69 8.93 4.42 4.78
CA SER A 69 8.74 5.72 4.12
C SER A 69 7.51 6.47 4.64
N ARG A 70 7.67 7.77 4.90
CA ARG A 70 6.60 8.74 5.21
C ARG A 70 6.49 9.84 4.16
N GLY A 71 7.13 9.66 3.00
CA GLY A 71 7.01 10.59 1.87
C GLY A 71 5.60 10.59 1.28
N GLN A 72 5.11 11.75 0.84
CA GLN A 72 3.76 11.90 0.30
C GLN A 72 3.52 11.08 -0.97
N ASP A 73 4.53 10.91 -1.82
CA ASP A 73 4.43 10.12 -3.04
C ASP A 73 4.71 8.63 -2.84
N HIS A 74 5.11 8.21 -1.62
CA HIS A 74 5.46 6.84 -1.23
C HIS A 74 6.43 6.09 -2.17
N ARG A 75 7.16 6.78 -3.06
CA ARG A 75 8.06 6.12 -4.01
C ARG A 75 9.20 5.38 -3.29
N GLN A 76 9.75 6.00 -2.25
CA GLN A 76 10.77 5.39 -1.40
C GLN A 76 10.30 4.13 -0.66
N ALA A 77 8.99 3.90 -0.53
CA ALA A 77 8.49 2.65 0.06
C ALA A 77 8.80 1.46 -0.86
N VAL A 78 8.78 1.66 -2.18
CA VAL A 78 9.16 0.66 -3.18
C VAL A 78 10.65 0.34 -3.06
N ASP A 79 11.49 1.36 -2.93
CA ASP A 79 12.94 1.20 -2.77
C ASP A 79 13.29 0.43 -1.51
N LEU A 80 12.69 0.79 -0.36
CA LEU A 80 12.87 0.07 0.90
C LEU A 80 12.38 -1.39 0.80
N LEU A 81 11.26 -1.63 0.11
CA LEU A 81 10.75 -2.99 -0.04
C LEU A 81 11.67 -3.87 -0.90
N ASN A 82 12.43 -3.29 -1.83
CA ASN A 82 13.48 -4.00 -2.58
C ASN A 82 14.70 -4.39 -1.72
N GLU A 83 14.94 -3.70 -0.59
CA GLU A 83 16.02 -4.05 0.35
C GLU A 83 15.67 -5.28 1.21
N VAL A 84 14.39 -5.69 1.27
CA VAL A 84 13.92 -6.80 2.09
C VAL A 84 14.09 -8.14 1.36
N ALA A 85 14.52 -9.18 2.08
CA ALA A 85 14.47 -10.56 1.59
C ALA A 85 13.02 -11.07 1.56
N LEU A 86 12.37 -10.96 0.40
CA LEU A 86 10.96 -11.32 0.18
C LEU A 86 10.80 -12.73 -0.35
N HIS A 87 9.67 -13.38 -0.03
CA HIS A 87 9.28 -14.64 -0.66
C HIS A 87 8.83 -14.45 -2.12
N ASP A 88 8.27 -13.29 -2.43
CA ASP A 88 7.85 -12.91 -3.77
C ASP A 88 8.54 -11.59 -4.18
N HIS A 89 9.55 -11.70 -5.05
CA HIS A 89 10.31 -10.55 -5.54
C HIS A 89 9.50 -9.60 -6.45
N SER A 90 8.26 -9.94 -6.81
CA SER A 90 7.38 -9.04 -7.57
C SER A 90 6.65 -8.02 -6.69
N LEU A 91 6.66 -8.18 -5.35
CA LEU A 91 5.93 -7.30 -4.43
C LEU A 91 6.30 -5.80 -4.53
N PRO A 92 7.57 -5.39 -4.71
CA PRO A 92 7.91 -3.99 -4.96
C PRO A 92 7.23 -3.43 -6.22
N THR A 93 7.15 -4.23 -7.28
CA THR A 93 6.43 -3.83 -8.51
C THR A 93 4.93 -3.68 -8.27
N LYS A 94 4.33 -4.57 -7.47
CA LYS A 94 2.90 -4.50 -7.10
C LYS A 94 2.61 -3.25 -6.27
N LEU A 95 3.45 -2.93 -5.29
CA LEU A 95 3.37 -1.69 -4.52
C LEU A 95 3.52 -0.47 -5.43
N GLY A 96 4.49 -0.48 -6.34
CA GLY A 96 4.71 0.63 -7.29
C GLY A 96 3.47 0.92 -8.15
N ARG A 97 2.72 -0.12 -8.56
CA ARG A 97 1.45 0.06 -9.28
C ARG A 97 0.36 0.70 -8.42
N LEU A 98 0.23 0.30 -7.15
CA LEU A 98 -0.73 0.91 -6.21
C LEU A 98 -0.38 2.38 -5.95
N VAL A 99 0.90 2.67 -5.71
CA VAL A 99 1.39 4.03 -5.45
C VAL A 99 1.18 4.93 -6.68
N ALA A 100 1.39 4.41 -7.89
CA ALA A 100 1.13 5.16 -9.12
C ALA A 100 -0.35 5.55 -9.30
N ASP A 101 -1.28 4.72 -8.82
CA ASP A 101 -2.72 4.98 -8.89
C ASP A 101 -3.25 5.82 -7.72
N LYS A 102 -2.45 6.06 -6.66
CA LYS A 102 -2.88 6.76 -5.43
C LYS A 102 -3.59 8.09 -5.74
N ASP A 103 -2.93 8.96 -6.51
CA ASP A 103 -3.47 10.30 -6.76
C ASP A 103 -4.77 10.25 -7.56
N ALA A 104 -4.86 9.32 -8.51
CA ALA A 104 -6.07 9.12 -9.31
C ALA A 104 -7.24 8.63 -8.45
N VAL A 105 -6.97 7.75 -7.49
CA VAL A 105 -8.02 7.15 -6.66
C VAL A 105 -8.42 8.03 -5.46
N HIS A 106 -7.54 8.90 -4.96
CA HIS A 106 -7.85 9.74 -3.79
C HIS A 106 -8.26 11.17 -4.14
N TYR A 107 -7.81 11.71 -5.29
CA TYR A 107 -7.97 13.13 -5.58
C TYR A 107 -8.58 13.43 -6.95
N SER A 108 -8.67 12.44 -7.86
CA SER A 108 -9.34 12.66 -9.14
C SER A 108 -10.86 12.72 -8.96
N PRO A 109 -11.57 13.59 -9.71
CA PRO A 109 -13.03 13.49 -9.80
C PRO A 109 -13.49 12.26 -10.63
N ASN A 110 -12.58 11.62 -11.35
CA ASN A 110 -12.91 10.47 -12.20
C ASN A 110 -12.86 9.16 -11.42
N LEU A 111 -13.94 8.38 -11.49
CA LEU A 111 -13.99 7.06 -10.90
C LEU A 111 -13.09 6.08 -11.66
N ILE A 112 -12.43 5.20 -10.93
CA ILE A 112 -11.68 4.08 -11.49
C ILE A 112 -12.66 3.03 -12.05
N THR A 113 -12.17 2.11 -12.88
CA THR A 113 -13.00 1.00 -13.37
C THR A 113 -13.07 -0.13 -12.33
N VAL A 114 -14.14 -0.92 -12.36
CA VAL A 114 -14.32 -2.07 -11.47
C VAL A 114 -13.18 -3.08 -11.64
N ASP A 115 -12.79 -3.41 -12.87
CA ASP A 115 -11.68 -4.34 -13.13
C ASP A 115 -10.34 -3.85 -12.57
N ARG A 116 -10.12 -2.54 -12.63
CA ARG A 116 -8.92 -1.94 -12.05
C ARG A 116 -8.97 -1.98 -10.53
N ALA A 117 -10.13 -1.73 -9.91
CA ALA A 117 -10.31 -1.91 -8.47
C ALA A 117 -10.04 -3.36 -8.02
N LYS A 118 -10.61 -4.36 -8.73
CA LYS A 118 -10.35 -5.79 -8.51
C LYS A 118 -8.85 -6.11 -8.59
N THR A 119 -8.16 -5.53 -9.57
CA THR A 119 -6.71 -5.66 -9.71
C THR A 119 -5.99 -5.08 -8.50
N MET A 120 -6.34 -3.86 -8.06
CA MET A 120 -5.69 -3.19 -6.95
C MET A 120 -5.88 -3.95 -5.63
N VAL A 121 -7.09 -4.45 -5.35
CA VAL A 121 -7.37 -5.31 -4.18
C VAL A 121 -6.46 -6.53 -4.20
N ARG A 122 -6.36 -7.27 -5.32
CA ARG A 122 -5.44 -8.41 -5.45
C ARG A 122 -3.97 -8.05 -5.19
N LEU A 123 -3.51 -6.89 -5.64
CA LEU A 123 -2.13 -6.43 -5.40
C LEU A 123 -1.90 -6.18 -3.90
N ALA A 124 -2.86 -5.56 -3.22
CA ALA A 124 -2.81 -5.31 -1.78
C ALA A 124 -2.88 -6.62 -0.97
N THR A 125 -3.72 -7.58 -1.37
CA THR A 125 -3.78 -8.92 -0.76
C THR A 125 -2.41 -9.61 -0.78
N ALA A 126 -1.68 -9.53 -1.90
CA ALA A 126 -0.35 -10.13 -2.00
C ALA A 126 0.67 -9.49 -1.04
N LEU A 127 0.59 -8.16 -0.85
CA LEU A 127 1.44 -7.43 0.10
C LEU A 127 1.09 -7.80 1.55
N LEU A 128 -0.20 -7.86 1.91
CA LEU A 128 -0.62 -8.26 3.25
C LEU A 128 -0.20 -9.70 3.57
N ALA A 129 -0.34 -10.62 2.62
CA ALA A 129 0.09 -12.00 2.79
C ALA A 129 1.59 -12.13 3.09
N GLU A 130 2.43 -11.22 2.59
CA GLU A 130 3.84 -11.17 2.95
C GLU A 130 4.06 -10.56 4.34
N ALA A 131 3.32 -9.50 4.69
CA ALA A 131 3.38 -8.89 6.01
C ALA A 131 2.96 -9.86 7.13
N ASP A 132 2.03 -10.75 6.86
CA ASP A 132 1.55 -11.78 7.79
C ASP A 132 2.58 -12.88 8.09
N ARG A 133 3.59 -13.05 7.24
CA ARG A 133 4.69 -14.02 7.45
C ARG A 133 5.81 -13.47 8.32
N ARG A 134 5.75 -12.20 8.71
CA ARG A 134 6.78 -11.51 9.50
C ARG A 134 6.42 -11.48 10.98
#